data_AF-A0A642V502-F1
#
_entry.id   AF-A0A642V502-F1
#
_cell.length_a   1.000
_cell.length_b   1.000
_cell.length_c   1.000
_cell.angle_alpha   90.00
_cell.angle_beta   90.00
_cell.angle_gamma   90.00
#
_symmetry.space_group_name_H-M   'P 1'
#
loop_
_entity.id
_entity.type
_entity.pdbx_description
1 polymer ?
#
loop_
_entity_poly.entity_id
_entity_poly.type
_entity_poly.pdbx_seq_one_letter_code
_entity_poly.pdbx_strand_id
1 'polypeptide(L)'
;MPIVRTLLKRPIISCLRPVGEPRYLTLATPSHNSLDWISEARKHGRYQNQFKRLAKVRNRTDSDSLVNSLLGTEYVIPKYEELEIMSPRLRNFPHKRDQYWSLATLGSGLLRIQCNVFTISAGYKGIIPVNGLYFENLVDQENTLTTLNVLRTFVREHGLSSAIVADPSDSISQNQELHAIDSLFMLIGSVYKHHGTSKAEDFLQERIINGINGLSHINMKLNSDWV
;
A
#
# COMPACT_ATOMS: atom_id res chain seq x y z
N MET A 1 -5.71 -69.05 -17.03
CA MET A 1 -5.61 -67.64 -17.45
C MET A 1 -4.53 -66.95 -16.64
N PRO A 2 -3.42 -66.54 -17.28
CA PRO A 2 -2.33 -65.78 -16.67
C PRO A 2 -2.52 -64.26 -16.85
N ILE A 3 -1.60 -63.48 -16.27
CA ILE A 3 -1.16 -62.08 -16.51
C ILE A 3 -1.12 -61.34 -15.14
N VAL A 4 -0.02 -61.27 -14.39
CA VAL A 4 1.35 -60.75 -14.64
C VAL A 4 1.53 -59.29 -14.18
N ARG A 5 2.66 -59.08 -13.49
CA ARG A 5 3.45 -57.84 -13.27
C ARG A 5 3.01 -56.92 -12.12
N THR A 6 3.67 -57.01 -10.96
CA THR A 6 5.02 -56.51 -10.59
C THR A 6 5.05 -55.03 -10.23
N LEU A 7 5.55 -54.82 -9.01
CA LEU A 7 6.54 -53.81 -8.62
C LEU A 7 6.26 -52.36 -9.05
N LEU A 8 6.09 -51.50 -8.05
CA LEU A 8 7.09 -50.46 -7.80
C LEU A 8 6.97 -49.98 -6.36
N LYS A 9 7.90 -50.48 -5.52
CA LYS A 9 8.46 -49.71 -4.42
C LYS A 9 8.89 -48.37 -5.00
N ARG A 10 8.15 -47.30 -4.73
CA ARG A 10 8.69 -45.96 -4.86
C ARG A 10 9.21 -45.53 -3.49
N PRO A 11 10.49 -45.14 -3.38
CA PRO A 11 10.98 -44.50 -2.18
C PRO A 11 10.20 -43.19 -2.02
N ILE A 12 9.68 -42.93 -0.82
CA ILE A 12 9.26 -41.58 -0.46
C ILE A 12 10.52 -40.74 -0.61
N ILE A 13 10.47 -39.87 -1.62
CA ILE A 13 11.53 -38.97 -2.00
C ILE A 13 11.87 -38.13 -0.78
N SER A 14 13.11 -38.32 -0.33
CA SER A 14 13.88 -37.39 0.49
C SER A 14 13.92 -36.03 -0.23
N CYS A 15 12.99 -35.16 0.10
CA CYS A 15 13.03 -33.73 -0.21
C CYS A 15 12.51 -32.91 0.98
N LEU A 16 12.78 -33.34 2.22
CA LEU A 16 12.96 -32.39 3.31
C LEU A 16 14.38 -31.82 3.15
N ARG A 17 14.56 -30.91 2.18
CA ARG A 17 15.55 -29.87 2.43
C ARG A 17 15.02 -29.10 3.64
N PRO A 18 15.84 -28.80 4.66
CA PRO A 18 15.47 -27.71 5.53
C PRO A 18 15.20 -26.53 4.60
N VAL A 19 13.97 -26.02 4.62
CA VAL A 19 13.71 -24.66 4.15
C VAL A 19 14.73 -23.87 4.96
N GLY A 20 15.79 -23.43 4.28
CA GLY A 20 16.80 -22.60 4.88
C GLY A 20 16.04 -21.53 5.64
N GLU A 21 16.40 -21.36 6.91
CA GLU A 21 15.85 -20.33 7.78
C GLU A 21 15.52 -19.13 6.91
N PRO A 22 14.31 -18.54 7.00
CA PRO A 22 14.12 -17.23 6.40
C PRO A 22 15.29 -16.44 6.93
N ARG A 23 16.21 -16.06 6.03
CA ARG A 23 17.17 -15.03 6.33
C ARG A 23 16.24 -13.86 6.59
N TYR A 24 15.86 -13.70 7.86
CA TYR A 24 15.53 -12.41 8.39
C TYR A 24 16.65 -11.57 7.82
N LEU A 25 16.28 -10.66 6.93
CA LEU A 25 17.08 -9.48 6.71
C LEU A 25 17.32 -9.00 8.12
N THR A 26 18.49 -9.35 8.68
CA THR A 26 19.08 -8.63 9.78
C THR A 26 19.01 -7.22 9.26
N LEU A 27 18.04 -6.47 9.80
CA LEU A 27 18.01 -5.02 9.73
C LEU A 27 19.37 -4.64 10.27
N ALA A 28 20.33 -4.51 9.37
CA ALA A 28 21.60 -3.90 9.67
C ALA A 28 21.18 -2.50 10.09
N THR A 29 21.14 -2.29 11.41
CA THR A 29 21.12 -0.95 11.99
C THR A 29 22.23 -0.20 11.28
N PRO A 30 21.93 0.82 10.46
CA PRO A 30 22.95 1.48 9.69
C PRO A 30 24.01 1.99 10.67
N SER A 31 25.24 1.48 10.49
CA SER A 31 26.37 1.85 11.33
C SER A 31 26.58 3.35 11.19
N HIS A 32 26.57 4.03 12.33
CA HIS A 32 26.68 5.47 12.47
C HIS A 32 28.11 5.93 12.13
N ASN A 33 28.52 5.87 10.86
CA ASN A 33 29.75 6.52 10.38
C ASN A 33 29.38 7.90 9.81
N SER A 34 29.57 8.90 10.66
CA SER A 34 29.00 10.25 10.60
C SER A 34 29.76 11.24 9.71
N LEU A 35 30.37 10.82 8.60
CA LEU A 35 31.21 11.72 7.78
C LEU A 35 30.97 11.70 6.26
N ASP A 36 29.94 10.99 5.76
CA ASP A 36 29.57 11.00 4.32
C ASP A 36 28.41 11.94 3.93
N TRP A 37 27.59 12.38 4.90
CA TRP A 37 26.38 13.20 4.63
C TRP A 37 26.69 14.60 4.05
N ILE A 38 27.91 15.12 4.27
CA ILE A 38 28.34 16.43 3.77
C ILE A 38 28.64 16.37 2.25
N SER A 39 28.94 15.19 1.70
CA SER A 39 29.10 14.98 0.25
C SER A 39 27.74 14.82 -0.47
N GLU A 40 26.73 14.29 0.23
CA GLU A 40 25.34 14.18 -0.21
C GLU A 40 24.63 15.54 -0.23
N ALA A 41 24.87 16.39 0.78
CA ALA A 41 24.35 17.75 0.87
C ALA A 41 24.55 18.62 -0.39
N ARG A 42 25.66 18.45 -1.12
CA ARG A 42 25.93 19.17 -2.39
C ARG A 42 25.18 18.58 -3.60
N LYS A 43 24.84 17.27 -3.60
CA LYS A 43 23.97 16.63 -4.61
C LYS A 43 22.49 16.98 -4.40
N HIS A 44 22.10 17.40 -3.20
CA HIS A 44 20.72 17.76 -2.89
C HIS A 44 20.28 19.17 -3.30
N GLY A 45 21.13 20.00 -3.92
CA GLY A 45 20.72 21.35 -4.35
C GLY A 45 19.51 21.34 -5.29
N ARG A 46 19.49 20.41 -6.27
CA ARG A 46 18.34 20.25 -7.19
C ARG A 46 17.10 19.74 -6.47
N TYR A 47 17.27 18.76 -5.58
CA TYR A 47 16.18 18.21 -4.78
C TYR A 47 15.59 19.29 -3.84
N GLN A 48 16.42 20.02 -3.10
CA GLN A 48 16.00 21.09 -2.19
C GLN A 48 15.30 22.21 -2.96
N ASN A 49 15.80 22.60 -4.13
CA ASN A 49 15.15 23.59 -4.98
C ASN A 49 13.78 23.09 -5.47
N GLN A 50 13.69 21.82 -5.91
CA GLN A 50 12.43 21.23 -6.32
C GLN A 50 11.45 21.13 -5.15
N PHE A 51 11.92 20.70 -3.97
CA PHE A 51 11.14 20.61 -2.75
C PHE A 51 10.59 21.98 -2.35
N LYS A 52 11.42 23.02 -2.31
CA LYS A 52 10.98 24.41 -2.02
C LYS A 52 9.96 24.91 -3.04
N ARG A 53 10.15 24.61 -4.33
CA ARG A 53 9.19 24.98 -5.39
C ARG A 53 7.85 24.28 -5.18
N LEU A 54 7.84 22.97 -4.96
CA LEU A 54 6.62 22.19 -4.77
C LEU A 54 5.93 22.51 -3.44
N ALA A 55 6.67 22.79 -2.36
CA ALA A 55 6.10 23.29 -1.11
C ALA A 55 5.34 24.62 -1.32
N LYS A 56 5.87 25.51 -2.18
CA LYS A 56 5.18 26.76 -2.55
C LYS A 56 3.93 26.51 -3.39
N VAL A 57 3.94 25.50 -4.27
CA VAL A 57 2.76 25.09 -5.04
C VAL A 57 1.70 24.50 -4.10
N ARG A 58 2.12 23.63 -3.18
CA ARG A 58 1.26 22.98 -2.18
C ARG A 58 0.52 23.98 -1.31
N ASN A 59 1.19 25.05 -0.85
CA ASN A 59 0.53 26.11 -0.08
C ASN A 59 -0.55 26.90 -0.86
N ARG A 60 -0.65 26.71 -2.19
CA ARG A 60 -1.69 27.32 -3.03
C ARG A 60 -2.85 26.37 -3.32
N THR A 61 -2.69 25.09 -3.02
CA THR A 61 -3.69 24.05 -3.27
C THR A 61 -4.25 23.56 -1.94
N ASP A 62 -5.53 23.23 -1.89
CA ASP A 62 -6.18 22.63 -0.70
C ASP A 62 -5.74 21.17 -0.45
N SER A 63 -4.56 20.78 -0.94
CA SER A 63 -4.03 19.42 -0.82
C SER A 63 -3.84 18.98 0.63
N ASP A 64 -3.45 19.89 1.53
CA ASP A 64 -3.32 19.63 2.98
C ASP A 64 -4.66 19.20 3.59
N SER A 65 -5.78 19.79 3.17
CA SER A 65 -7.08 19.47 3.75
C SER A 65 -7.55 18.08 3.33
N LEU A 66 -7.20 17.64 2.12
CA LEU A 66 -7.61 16.35 1.56
C LEU A 66 -6.81 15.17 2.13
N VAL A 67 -5.51 15.32 2.36
CA VAL A 67 -4.74 14.26 3.01
C VAL A 67 -5.09 14.18 4.50
N ASN A 68 -5.27 15.33 5.17
CA ASN A 68 -5.71 15.36 6.56
C ASN A 68 -7.16 14.87 6.74
N SER A 69 -8.04 15.02 5.75
CA SER A 69 -9.40 14.45 5.84
C SER A 69 -9.38 12.93 5.82
N LEU A 70 -8.47 12.32 5.04
CA LEU A 70 -8.26 10.87 5.01
C LEU A 70 -7.59 10.34 6.28
N LEU A 71 -6.49 10.99 6.71
CA LEU A 71 -5.71 10.58 7.88
C LEU A 71 -6.37 10.95 9.21
N GLY A 72 -7.24 11.96 9.24
CA GLY A 72 -7.76 12.52 10.47
C GLY A 72 -6.67 13.09 11.39
N THR A 73 -7.02 13.34 12.65
CA THR A 73 -6.11 13.90 13.66
C THR A 73 -5.25 12.85 14.35
N GLU A 74 -5.56 11.57 14.17
CA GLU A 74 -4.96 10.46 14.91
C GLU A 74 -3.76 9.84 14.19
N TYR A 75 -3.76 9.88 12.85
CA TYR A 75 -2.74 9.26 12.00
C TYR A 75 -1.78 10.31 11.40
N VAL A 76 -1.23 11.17 12.26
CA VAL A 76 -0.38 12.30 11.85
C VAL A 76 0.93 11.81 11.23
N ILE A 77 1.24 12.31 10.02
CA ILE A 77 2.50 12.08 9.30
C ILE A 77 3.28 13.41 9.24
N PRO A 78 4.63 13.42 9.31
CA PRO A 78 5.38 14.65 9.13
C PRO A 78 5.09 15.34 7.78
N LYS A 79 4.79 16.64 7.80
CA LYS A 79 4.38 17.41 6.60
C LYS A 79 5.37 17.33 5.43
N TYR A 80 6.67 17.22 5.72
CA TYR A 80 7.68 17.08 4.68
C TYR A 80 7.56 15.73 3.96
N GLU A 81 7.30 14.64 4.71
CA GLU A 81 7.16 13.28 4.18
C GLU A 81 5.87 13.19 3.36
N GLU A 82 4.79 13.80 3.84
CA GLU A 82 3.54 13.92 3.10
C GLU A 82 3.73 14.63 1.75
N LEU A 83 4.48 15.75 1.71
CA LEU A 83 4.78 16.45 0.46
C LEU A 83 5.57 15.54 -0.51
N GLU A 84 6.56 14.81 0.01
CA GLU A 84 7.34 13.87 -0.79
C GLU A 84 6.48 12.72 -1.35
N ILE A 85 5.57 12.18 -0.53
CA ILE A 85 4.64 11.11 -0.93
C ILE A 85 3.72 11.61 -2.05
N MET A 86 3.11 12.78 -1.86
CA MET A 86 2.14 13.36 -2.80
C MET A 86 2.79 13.96 -4.06
N SER A 87 4.12 14.01 -4.14
CA SER A 87 4.86 14.56 -5.28
C SER A 87 5.62 13.46 -6.04
N PRO A 88 5.08 12.94 -7.17
CA PRO A 88 5.75 11.91 -7.98
C PRO A 88 7.20 12.26 -8.31
N ARG A 89 7.48 13.53 -8.56
CA ARG A 89 8.82 14.02 -8.87
C ARG A 89 9.80 13.93 -7.71
N LEU A 90 9.37 14.19 -6.47
CA LEU A 90 10.24 14.14 -5.28
C LEU A 90 10.59 12.70 -4.89
N ARG A 91 9.61 11.80 -4.93
CA ARG A 91 9.85 10.38 -4.63
C ARG A 91 10.69 9.67 -5.69
N ASN A 92 10.67 10.13 -6.95
CA ASN A 92 11.47 9.56 -8.03
C ASN A 92 12.95 10.01 -8.04
N PHE A 93 13.39 10.84 -7.09
CA PHE A 93 14.82 11.16 -6.99
C PHE A 93 15.64 9.91 -6.62
N PRO A 94 16.83 9.70 -7.23
CA PRO A 94 17.59 8.46 -7.05
C PRO A 94 17.87 8.04 -5.60
N HIS A 95 18.13 9.00 -4.71
CA HIS A 95 18.44 8.75 -3.29
C HIS A 95 17.20 8.57 -2.40
N LYS A 96 15.99 8.78 -2.95
CA LYS A 96 14.71 8.65 -2.24
C LYS A 96 13.84 7.53 -2.79
N ARG A 97 14.07 7.13 -4.05
CA ARG A 97 13.25 6.18 -4.79
C ARG A 97 13.04 4.88 -4.02
N ASP A 98 14.12 4.28 -3.51
CA ASP A 98 14.05 2.99 -2.83
C ASP A 98 13.27 3.08 -1.51
N GLN A 99 13.41 4.20 -0.80
CA GLN A 99 12.65 4.47 0.43
C GLN A 99 11.15 4.50 0.17
N TYR A 100 10.70 5.26 -0.85
CA TYR A 100 9.27 5.36 -1.16
C TYR A 100 8.71 4.12 -1.81
N TRP A 101 9.51 3.42 -2.61
CA TRP A 101 9.11 2.13 -3.15
C TRP A 101 8.89 1.11 -2.03
N SER A 102 9.78 1.07 -1.03
CA SER A 102 9.61 0.23 0.16
C SER A 102 8.34 0.58 0.94
N LEU A 103 8.03 1.87 1.14
CA LEU A 103 6.78 2.31 1.77
C LEU A 103 5.55 1.87 0.97
N ALA A 104 5.57 2.02 -0.35
CA ALA A 104 4.47 1.60 -1.21
C ALA A 104 4.25 0.08 -1.16
N THR A 105 5.33 -0.72 -1.22
CA THR A 105 5.24 -2.18 -1.10
C THR A 105 4.67 -2.60 0.25
N LEU A 106 5.12 -1.96 1.34
CA LEU A 106 4.64 -2.24 2.67
C LEU A 106 3.15 -1.90 2.82
N GLY A 107 2.73 -0.71 2.39
CA GLY A 107 1.33 -0.30 2.49
C GLY A 107 0.39 -1.11 1.60
N SER A 108 0.81 -1.47 0.39
CA SER A 108 0.06 -2.38 -0.49
C SER A 108 -0.10 -3.77 0.14
N GLY A 109 0.96 -4.30 0.75
CA GLY A 109 0.92 -5.58 1.46
C GLY A 109 -0.03 -5.56 2.67
N LEU A 110 0.06 -4.52 3.51
CA LEU A 110 -0.82 -4.33 4.66
C LEU A 110 -2.29 -4.21 4.25
N LEU A 111 -2.58 -3.39 3.23
CA LEU A 111 -3.94 -3.24 2.72
C LEU A 111 -4.50 -4.58 2.25
N ARG A 112 -3.72 -5.36 1.49
CA ARG A 112 -4.16 -6.67 1.00
C ARG A 112 -4.49 -7.63 2.14
N ILE A 113 -3.64 -7.66 3.19
CA ILE A 113 -3.89 -8.49 4.37
C ILE A 113 -5.19 -8.06 5.06
N GLN A 114 -5.38 -6.76 5.28
CA GLN A 114 -6.57 -6.24 5.96
C GLN A 114 -7.86 -6.42 5.15
N CYS A 115 -7.80 -6.31 3.82
CA CYS A 115 -8.90 -6.67 2.94
C CYS A 115 -9.25 -8.16 3.06
N ASN A 116 -8.25 -9.05 3.15
CA ASN A 116 -8.50 -10.48 3.35
C ASN A 116 -9.16 -10.75 4.71
N VAL A 117 -8.68 -10.13 5.78
CA VAL A 117 -9.28 -10.23 7.12
C VAL A 117 -10.74 -9.77 7.08
N PHE A 118 -11.02 -8.67 6.38
CA PHE A 118 -12.38 -8.19 6.16
C PHE A 118 -13.23 -9.20 5.39
N THR A 119 -12.75 -9.73 4.26
CA THR A 119 -13.51 -10.70 3.44
C THR A 119 -13.81 -12.00 4.19
N ILE A 120 -12.88 -12.48 5.03
CA ILE A 120 -13.08 -13.68 5.85
C ILE A 120 -14.14 -13.43 6.94
N SER A 121 -14.21 -12.21 7.48
CA SER A 121 -15.13 -11.85 8.57
C SER A 121 -16.51 -11.38 8.09
N ALA A 122 -16.61 -10.79 6.90
CA ALA A 122 -17.86 -10.24 6.38
C ALA A 122 -18.92 -11.33 6.07
N GLY A 123 -18.49 -12.58 5.85
CA GLY A 123 -19.36 -13.72 5.60
C GLY A 123 -20.12 -13.65 4.28
N TYR A 124 -20.36 -14.80 3.66
CA TYR A 124 -21.18 -14.90 2.45
C TYR A 124 -22.38 -15.81 2.70
N LYS A 125 -23.54 -15.43 2.13
CA LYS A 125 -24.75 -16.24 2.21
C LYS A 125 -24.50 -17.56 1.50
N GLY A 126 -24.64 -18.67 2.23
CA GLY A 126 -24.57 -20.04 1.69
C GLY A 126 -23.30 -20.82 2.04
N ILE A 127 -22.29 -20.19 2.66
CA ILE A 127 -21.05 -20.87 3.08
C ILE A 127 -21.13 -21.21 4.57
N ILE A 128 -20.66 -22.39 4.97
CA ILE A 128 -20.61 -22.81 6.37
C ILE A 128 -19.33 -22.22 7.00
N PRO A 129 -19.43 -21.37 8.04
CA PRO A 129 -18.25 -20.83 8.69
C PRO A 129 -17.52 -21.90 9.53
N VAL A 130 -16.20 -21.82 9.56
CA VAL A 130 -15.37 -22.58 10.51
C VAL A 130 -14.95 -21.61 11.62
N ASN A 131 -15.44 -21.85 12.85
CA ASN A 131 -15.23 -20.95 14.00
C ASN A 131 -15.65 -19.49 13.75
N GLY A 132 -16.71 -19.28 12.97
CA GLY A 132 -17.18 -17.93 12.61
C GLY A 132 -16.41 -17.24 11.48
N LEU A 133 -15.47 -17.95 10.82
CA LEU A 133 -14.67 -17.44 9.71
C LEU A 133 -15.01 -18.15 8.40
N TYR A 134 -15.02 -17.39 7.30
CA TYR A 134 -15.39 -17.87 5.97
C TYR A 134 -14.17 -17.91 5.03
N PHE A 135 -13.46 -19.05 5.00
CA PHE A 135 -12.19 -19.19 4.27
C PHE A 135 -12.34 -19.42 2.77
N GLU A 136 -13.47 -19.99 2.32
CA GLU A 136 -13.72 -20.30 0.90
C GLU A 136 -13.70 -19.03 0.02
N ASN A 137 -14.03 -17.88 0.60
CA ASN A 137 -14.00 -16.58 -0.09
C ASN A 137 -12.59 -16.12 -0.51
N LEU A 138 -11.52 -16.68 0.07
CA LEU A 138 -10.16 -16.29 -0.29
C LEU A 138 -9.69 -16.87 -1.63
N VAL A 139 -10.32 -17.96 -2.07
CA VAL A 139 -9.92 -18.67 -3.30
C VAL A 139 -10.64 -18.10 -4.52
N ASP A 140 -11.92 -17.75 -4.36
CA ASP A 140 -12.77 -17.28 -5.47
C ASP A 140 -12.75 -15.76 -5.65
N GLN A 141 -12.39 -14.98 -4.62
CA GLN A 141 -12.23 -13.54 -4.72
C GLN A 141 -10.76 -13.19 -4.87
N GLU A 142 -10.27 -13.04 -6.10
CA GLU A 142 -9.06 -12.25 -6.35
C GLU A 142 -9.30 -10.82 -5.83
N ASN A 143 -8.99 -10.57 -4.56
CA ASN A 143 -9.06 -9.31 -3.82
C ASN A 143 -9.97 -8.25 -4.47
N THR A 144 -11.27 -8.50 -4.54
CA THR A 144 -12.24 -7.60 -5.21
C THR A 144 -12.11 -6.15 -4.73
N LEU A 145 -11.83 -6.00 -3.43
CA LEU A 145 -11.58 -4.72 -2.75
C LEU A 145 -10.30 -3.99 -3.19
N THR A 146 -9.27 -4.70 -3.66
CA THR A 146 -8.00 -4.09 -4.11
C THR A 146 -7.86 -4.08 -5.63
N THR A 147 -8.96 -4.26 -6.37
CA THR A 147 -8.95 -4.12 -7.83
C THR A 147 -8.63 -2.69 -8.22
N LEU A 148 -7.97 -2.51 -9.38
CA LEU A 148 -7.57 -1.18 -9.85
C LEU A 148 -8.76 -0.23 -9.99
N ASN A 149 -9.93 -0.73 -10.38
CA ASN A 149 -11.15 0.07 -10.53
C ASN A 149 -11.71 0.56 -9.19
N VAL A 150 -11.71 -0.30 -8.16
CA VAL A 150 -12.13 0.09 -6.80
C VAL A 150 -11.15 1.13 -6.25
N LEU A 151 -9.84 0.91 -6.39
CA LEU A 151 -8.83 1.85 -5.92
C LEU A 151 -8.88 3.19 -6.65
N ARG A 152 -9.10 3.21 -7.97
CA ARG A 152 -9.29 4.45 -8.75
C ARG A 152 -10.50 5.24 -8.27
N THR A 153 -11.62 4.55 -8.05
CA THR A 153 -12.83 5.18 -7.52
C THR A 153 -12.58 5.73 -6.11
N PHE A 154 -11.87 4.98 -5.26
CA PHE A 154 -11.52 5.41 -3.92
C PHE A 154 -10.68 6.69 -3.91
N VAL A 155 -9.57 6.72 -4.65
CA VAL A 155 -8.71 7.93 -4.69
C VAL A 155 -9.43 9.13 -5.30
N ARG A 156 -10.45 8.92 -6.15
CA ARG A 156 -11.29 9.98 -6.72
C ARG A 156 -12.31 10.50 -5.70
N GLU A 157 -13.04 9.61 -5.03
CA GLU A 157 -14.07 9.99 -4.04
C GLU A 157 -13.45 10.68 -2.80
N HIS A 158 -12.20 10.38 -2.46
CA HIS A 158 -11.43 11.07 -1.41
C HIS A 158 -10.62 12.28 -1.90
N GLY A 159 -10.68 12.63 -3.20
CA GLY A 159 -9.97 13.78 -3.76
C GLY A 159 -8.43 13.63 -3.78
N LEU A 160 -7.87 12.45 -3.50
CA LEU A 160 -6.42 12.22 -3.49
C LEU A 160 -5.78 12.49 -4.85
N SER A 161 -6.50 12.23 -5.95
CA SER A 161 -6.03 12.58 -7.29
C SER A 161 -5.70 14.06 -7.41
N SER A 162 -6.59 14.95 -6.95
CA SER A 162 -6.37 16.40 -6.94
C SER A 162 -5.30 16.87 -5.94
N ALA A 163 -5.01 16.05 -4.93
CA ALA A 163 -3.98 16.36 -3.93
C ALA A 163 -2.55 16.07 -4.42
N ILE A 164 -2.38 15.41 -5.58
CA ILE A 164 -1.07 15.19 -6.19
C ILE A 164 -0.40 16.52 -6.55
N VAL A 165 0.79 16.73 -6.00
CA VAL A 165 1.57 17.95 -6.19
C VAL A 165 2.53 17.77 -7.37
N ALA A 166 2.19 18.44 -8.47
CA ALA A 166 2.91 18.45 -9.73
C ALA A 166 3.53 19.82 -10.01
N ASP A 167 4.70 19.85 -10.66
CA ASP A 167 5.16 21.09 -11.31
C ASP A 167 4.25 21.35 -12.53
N PRO A 168 3.81 22.59 -12.83
CA PRO A 168 3.01 22.86 -14.03
C PRO A 168 3.66 22.42 -15.35
N SER A 169 4.98 22.21 -15.36
CA SER A 169 5.71 21.65 -16.49
C SER A 169 5.55 20.13 -16.67
N ASP A 170 5.07 19.42 -15.66
CA ASP A 170 4.97 17.97 -15.66
C ASP A 170 3.62 17.56 -16.28
N SER A 171 3.66 16.77 -17.36
CA SER A 171 2.45 16.22 -18.00
C SER A 171 1.86 15.08 -17.18
N ILE A 172 1.33 15.38 -16.00
CA ILE A 172 0.82 14.39 -15.03
C ILE A 172 -0.64 14.00 -15.30
N SER A 173 -1.34 14.73 -16.18
CA SER A 173 -2.79 14.58 -16.40
C SER A 173 -3.23 13.18 -16.83
N GLN A 174 -2.41 12.42 -17.54
CA GLN A 174 -2.81 11.08 -18.03
C GLN A 174 -2.69 9.96 -16.99
N ASN A 175 -1.95 10.16 -15.88
CA ASN A 175 -1.68 9.12 -14.88
C ASN A 175 -1.91 9.57 -13.43
N GLN A 176 -2.67 10.65 -13.22
CA GLN A 176 -2.85 11.26 -11.91
C GLN A 176 -3.48 10.28 -10.89
N GLU A 177 -4.44 9.45 -11.31
CA GLU A 177 -5.06 8.44 -10.45
C GLU A 177 -4.08 7.33 -10.05
N LEU A 178 -3.20 6.89 -10.97
CA LEU A 178 -2.18 5.89 -10.64
C LEU A 178 -1.18 6.45 -9.63
N HIS A 179 -0.77 7.72 -9.82
CA HIS A 179 0.08 8.39 -8.84
C HIS A 179 -0.62 8.56 -7.48
N ALA A 180 -1.93 8.77 -7.45
CA ALA A 180 -2.72 8.83 -6.23
C ALA A 180 -2.81 7.48 -5.53
N ILE A 181 -2.97 6.38 -6.28
CA ILE A 181 -2.97 5.02 -5.72
C ILE A 181 -1.60 4.68 -5.11
N ASP A 182 -0.51 4.97 -5.82
CA ASP A 182 0.84 4.83 -5.26
C ASP A 182 1.00 5.63 -3.97
N SER A 183 0.49 6.87 -3.96
CA SER A 183 0.55 7.75 -2.79
C SER A 183 -0.27 7.19 -1.63
N LEU A 184 -1.46 6.64 -1.90
CA LEU A 184 -2.27 5.94 -0.91
C LEU A 184 -1.50 4.79 -0.26
N PHE A 185 -0.82 3.95 -1.04
CA PHE A 185 0.01 2.88 -0.48
C PHE A 185 1.17 3.43 0.35
N MET A 186 1.84 4.49 -0.11
CA MET A 186 2.91 5.12 0.66
C MET A 186 2.40 5.77 1.95
N LEU A 187 1.21 6.37 1.95
CA LEU A 187 0.56 6.93 3.14
C LEU A 187 0.27 5.82 4.15
N ILE A 188 -0.33 4.70 3.73
CA ILE A 188 -0.56 3.53 4.59
C ILE A 188 0.77 3.03 5.17
N GLY A 189 1.81 2.90 4.34
CA GLY A 189 3.13 2.48 4.81
C GLY A 189 3.77 3.49 5.78
N SER A 190 3.52 4.78 5.59
CA SER A 190 4.00 5.83 6.48
C SER A 190 3.25 5.85 7.82
N VAL A 191 1.93 5.59 7.81
CA VAL A 191 1.15 5.38 9.06
C VAL A 191 1.74 4.22 9.85
N TYR A 192 1.98 3.07 9.21
CA TYR A 192 2.64 1.94 9.87
C TYR A 192 4.02 2.29 10.43
N LYS A 193 4.85 2.98 9.66
CA LYS A 193 6.21 3.39 10.06
C LYS A 193 6.19 4.28 11.31
N HIS A 194 5.25 5.21 11.42
CA HIS A 194 5.21 6.20 12.51
C HIS A 194 4.37 5.78 13.71
N HIS A 195 3.33 4.96 13.51
CA HIS A 195 2.35 4.61 14.54
C HIS A 195 2.33 3.13 14.93
N GLY A 196 3.06 2.29 14.20
CA GLY A 196 3.14 0.85 14.42
C GLY A 196 1.94 0.08 13.86
N THR A 197 1.98 -1.25 14.03
CA THR A 197 1.03 -2.19 13.43
C THR A 197 -0.41 -1.92 13.87
N SER A 198 -0.69 -1.93 15.18
CA SER A 198 -2.06 -1.81 15.72
C SER A 198 -2.80 -0.60 15.15
N LYS A 199 -2.19 0.59 15.22
CA LYS A 199 -2.80 1.82 14.70
C LYS A 199 -2.95 1.83 13.18
N ALA A 200 -2.04 1.20 12.45
CA ALA A 200 -2.17 1.08 11.01
C ALA A 200 -3.32 0.14 10.61
N GLU A 201 -3.57 -0.91 11.40
CA GLU A 201 -4.72 -1.80 11.22
C GLU A 201 -6.03 -1.06 11.51
N ASP A 202 -6.10 -0.33 12.62
CA ASP A 202 -7.26 0.53 12.96
C ASP A 202 -7.53 1.54 11.85
N PHE A 203 -6.50 2.24 11.37
CA PHE A 203 -6.59 3.16 10.23
C PHE A 203 -7.17 2.48 8.98
N LEU A 204 -6.64 1.30 8.63
CA LEU A 204 -7.10 0.56 7.45
C LEU A 204 -8.56 0.13 7.59
N GLN A 205 -8.97 -0.39 8.74
CA GLN A 205 -10.34 -0.84 8.96
C GLN A 205 -11.31 0.33 9.00
N GLU A 206 -11.01 1.38 9.75
CA GLU A 206 -11.93 2.50 10.00
C GLU A 206 -12.01 3.50 8.84
N ARG A 207 -10.89 3.77 8.16
CA ARG A 207 -10.83 4.84 7.15
C ARG A 207 -10.82 4.32 5.73
N ILE A 208 -10.12 3.22 5.47
CA ILE A 208 -9.91 2.72 4.11
C ILE A 208 -10.97 1.69 3.72
N ILE A 209 -11.21 0.69 4.55
CA ILE A 209 -12.08 -0.45 4.22
C ILE A 209 -13.55 -0.15 4.54
N ASN A 210 -13.85 0.22 5.79
CA ASN A 210 -15.22 0.45 6.28
C ASN A 210 -15.59 1.94 6.40
N GLY A 211 -14.66 2.84 6.06
CA GLY A 211 -14.89 4.27 6.17
C GLY A 211 -15.97 4.79 5.23
N ILE A 212 -16.32 6.06 5.38
CA ILE A 212 -17.19 6.77 4.44
C ILE A 212 -16.53 6.71 3.06
N ASN A 213 -17.25 6.18 2.06
CA ASN A 213 -16.70 5.89 0.72
C ASN A 213 -15.48 4.94 0.79
N GLY A 214 -15.50 3.99 1.73
CA GLY A 214 -14.49 2.95 1.88
C GLY A 214 -14.52 1.94 0.73
N LEU A 215 -13.47 1.12 0.62
CA LEU A 215 -13.32 0.13 -0.43
C LEU A 215 -14.50 -0.87 -0.46
N SER A 216 -15.05 -1.24 0.69
CA SER A 216 -16.22 -2.14 0.78
C SER A 216 -17.46 -1.54 0.10
N HIS A 217 -17.78 -0.28 0.40
CA HIS A 217 -18.91 0.44 -0.18
C HIS A 217 -18.74 0.65 -1.69
N ILE A 218 -17.54 1.03 -2.13
CA ILE A 218 -17.24 1.22 -3.54
C ILE A 218 -17.37 -0.10 -4.30
N ASN A 219 -16.83 -1.18 -3.75
CA ASN A 219 -16.92 -2.49 -4.38
C ASN A 219 -18.38 -2.97 -4.50
N MET A 220 -19.23 -2.70 -3.50
CA MET A 220 -20.67 -2.99 -3.59
C MET A 220 -21.34 -2.17 -4.70
N LYS A 221 -21.04 -0.87 -4.80
CA LYS A 221 -21.59 0.05 -5.82
C LYS A 221 -21.16 -0.31 -7.25
N LEU A 222 -19.94 -0.82 -7.42
CA LEU A 222 -19.45 -1.24 -8.75
C LEU A 222 -19.97 -2.61 -9.18
N ASN A 223 -20.32 -3.47 -8.22
CA ASN A 223 -20.82 -4.82 -8.51
C ASN A 223 -22.36 -4.93 -8.38
N SER A 224 -23.06 -3.83 -8.05
CA SER A 224 -24.52 -3.79 -7.92
C SER A 224 -25.29 -3.85 -9.24
N ASP A 225 -24.61 -3.95 -10.39
CA ASP A 225 -25.21 -4.21 -11.71
C ASP A 225 -25.65 -5.69 -11.89
N TRP A 226 -25.71 -6.47 -10.80
CA TRP A 226 -26.10 -7.90 -10.76
C TRP A 226 -27.29 -8.18 -9.83
N VAL A 227 -28.31 -7.31 -9.81
CA VAL A 227 -29.65 -7.63 -9.26
C VAL A 227 -30.73 -7.23 -10.24
#